data_AF-A0A1Q9XIE5-F1
#
_entry.id   AF-A0A1Q9XIE5-F1
#
_cell.length_a   1.000
_cell.length_b   1.000
_cell.length_c   1.000
_cell.angle_alpha   90.00
_cell.angle_beta   90.00
_cell.angle_gamma   90.00
#
_symmetry.space_group_name_H-M   'P 1'
#
loop_
_entity.id
_entity.type
_entity.pdbx_description
1 polymer ?
#
loop_
_entity_poly.entity_id
_entity_poly.type
_entity_poly.pdbx_seq_one_letter_code
_entity_poly.pdbx_strand_id
1 'polypeptide(L)'
;MISIKLSPFRGDQPAPSVSTNGFALTINGEVFDFSPLQAGQALPATAVNSEWFTDEITRAGDTLFVTLRLPYGLNPSDAVAFPDPIRVTKAGTVKLPLDAGPDLAELPWAAASVEAP
;
A
#
# COMPACT_ATOMS: atom_id res chain seq x y z
N MET A 1 -6.80 -1.63 -16.11
CA MET A 1 -5.72 -2.38 -15.41
C MET A 1 -5.00 -1.42 -14.48
N ILE A 2 -4.55 -1.87 -13.32
CA ILE A 2 -3.75 -1.04 -12.40
C ILE A 2 -2.40 -1.71 -12.17
N SER A 3 -1.33 -0.93 -12.23
CA SER A 3 0.03 -1.33 -11.89
C SER A 3 0.47 -0.56 -10.66
N ILE A 4 0.58 -1.26 -9.53
CA ILE A 4 0.98 -0.70 -8.25
C ILE A 4 2.46 -0.98 -8.06
N LYS A 5 3.28 0.06 -8.14
CA LYS A 5 4.67 0.01 -7.69
C LYS A 5 4.73 0.21 -6.19
N LEU A 6 5.61 -0.52 -5.54
CA LEU A 6 5.84 -0.41 -4.11
C LEU A 6 7.19 0.26 -3.89
N SER A 7 7.19 1.31 -3.09
CA SER A 7 8.38 2.06 -2.70
C SER A 7 8.70 1.73 -1.25
N PRO A 8 9.71 0.88 -0.99
CA PRO A 8 10.07 0.49 0.37
C PRO A 8 10.52 1.71 1.16
N PHE A 9 9.92 1.91 2.33
CA PHE A 9 10.22 2.99 3.25
C PHE A 9 10.43 2.45 4.67
N ARG A 10 11.52 2.85 5.32
CA ARG A 10 11.76 2.45 6.71
C ARG A 10 10.75 3.15 7.62
N GLY A 11 9.84 2.39 8.21
CA GLY A 11 8.79 2.93 9.06
C GLY A 11 8.27 1.86 10.01
N ASP A 12 7.98 2.27 11.25
CA ASP A 12 7.45 1.37 12.29
C ASP A 12 5.93 1.13 12.16
N GLN A 13 5.29 1.79 11.19
CA GLN A 13 3.85 1.69 10.97
C GLN A 13 3.50 0.44 10.16
N PRO A 14 2.36 -0.21 10.45
CA PRO A 14 1.90 -1.35 9.67
C PRO A 14 1.53 -0.92 8.24
N ALA A 15 1.70 -1.83 7.29
CA ALA A 15 1.33 -1.58 5.91
C ALA A 15 -0.18 -1.42 5.74
N PRO A 16 -0.62 -0.58 4.79
CA PRO A 16 -2.02 -0.25 4.63
C PRO A 16 -2.77 -1.38 3.93
N SER A 17 -4.06 -1.53 4.26
CA SER A 17 -4.93 -2.44 3.52
C SER A 17 -5.31 -1.81 2.17
N VAL A 18 -4.85 -2.39 1.06
CA VAL A 18 -5.13 -1.88 -0.29
C VAL A 18 -6.12 -2.80 -0.99
N SER A 19 -7.19 -2.22 -1.52
CA SER A 19 -8.13 -2.88 -2.42
C SER A 19 -8.30 -2.03 -3.68
N THR A 20 -8.68 -2.65 -4.77
CA THR A 20 -8.90 -1.94 -6.04
C THR A 20 -10.23 -2.34 -6.63
N ASN A 21 -10.91 -1.39 -7.25
CA ASN A 21 -12.15 -1.62 -7.98
C ASN A 21 -12.14 -0.82 -9.29
N GLY A 22 -11.71 -1.47 -10.38
CA GLY A 22 -11.58 -0.79 -11.67
C GLY A 22 -10.45 0.24 -11.66
N PHE A 23 -10.78 1.52 -11.54
CA PHE A 23 -9.85 2.65 -11.36
C PHE A 23 -9.96 3.31 -9.99
N ALA A 24 -10.82 2.80 -9.10
CA ALA A 24 -10.86 3.23 -7.71
C ALA A 24 -9.87 2.40 -6.87
N LEU A 25 -9.04 3.07 -6.08
CA LEU A 25 -8.17 2.44 -5.08
C LEU A 25 -8.77 2.70 -3.70
N THR A 26 -8.85 1.67 -2.86
CA THR A 26 -9.27 1.80 -1.48
C THR A 26 -8.08 1.50 -0.58
N ILE A 27 -7.65 2.46 0.23
CA ILE A 27 -6.51 2.31 1.15
C ILE A 27 -7.01 2.54 2.58
N ASN A 28 -6.86 1.54 3.46
CA ASN A 28 -7.36 1.57 4.84
C ASN A 28 -8.84 1.97 4.97
N GLY A 29 -9.66 1.61 3.97
CA GLY A 29 -11.08 1.96 3.92
C GLY A 29 -11.39 3.32 3.25
N GLU A 30 -10.37 4.13 2.96
CA GLU A 30 -10.54 5.38 2.22
C GLU A 30 -10.52 5.13 0.71
N VAL A 31 -11.54 5.62 0.00
CA VAL A 31 -11.72 5.39 -1.43
C VAL A 31 -11.18 6.57 -2.23
N PHE A 32 -10.20 6.29 -3.08
CA PHE A 32 -9.60 7.20 -4.04
C PHE A 32 -10.07 6.82 -5.44
N ASP A 33 -11.00 7.60 -6.00
CA ASP A 33 -11.51 7.36 -7.35
C ASP A 33 -10.63 8.05 -8.40
N PHE A 34 -9.93 7.23 -9.19
CA PHE A 34 -9.13 7.69 -10.34
C PHE A 34 -9.84 7.41 -11.68
N SER A 35 -11.14 7.10 -11.65
CA SER A 35 -11.97 6.94 -12.84
C SER A 35 -12.00 8.19 -13.74
N PRO A 36 -11.95 9.45 -13.24
CA PRO A 36 -11.93 10.63 -14.10
C PRO A 36 -10.58 10.90 -14.78
N LEU A 37 -9.49 10.25 -14.36
CA LEU A 37 -8.19 10.42 -15.03
C LEU A 37 -8.22 9.82 -16.43
N GLN A 38 -7.86 10.62 -17.43
CA GLN A 38 -7.76 10.20 -18.82
C GLN A 38 -6.37 9.64 -19.14
N ALA A 39 -6.29 8.84 -20.20
CA ALA A 39 -5.01 8.34 -20.70
C ALA A 39 -4.07 9.51 -21.08
N GLY A 40 -2.83 9.45 -20.59
CA GLY A 40 -1.83 10.51 -20.75
C GLY A 40 -1.85 11.56 -19.63
N GLN A 41 -2.79 11.48 -18.69
CA GLN A 41 -2.82 12.38 -17.53
C GLN A 41 -2.02 11.80 -16.36
N ALA A 42 -1.39 12.71 -15.61
CA ALA A 42 -0.77 12.42 -14.34
C ALA A 42 -1.45 13.25 -13.24
N LEU A 43 -1.72 12.61 -12.10
CA LEU A 43 -2.24 13.26 -10.91
C LEU A 43 -1.15 13.26 -9.85
N PRO A 44 -0.69 14.43 -9.38
CA PRO A 44 0.35 14.48 -8.37
C PRO A 44 -0.16 13.88 -7.06
N ALA A 45 0.74 13.23 -6.32
CA ALA A 45 0.43 12.69 -4.99
C ALA A 45 -0.16 13.76 -4.05
N THR A 46 0.21 15.04 -4.20
CA THR A 46 -0.36 16.14 -3.40
C THR A 46 -1.84 16.40 -3.65
N ALA A 47 -2.39 16.00 -4.80
CA ALA A 47 -3.82 16.07 -5.06
C ALA A 47 -4.58 14.89 -4.41
N VAL A 48 -3.86 13.83 -4.06
CA VAL A 48 -4.37 12.69 -3.32
C VAL A 48 -4.07 12.97 -1.85
N ASN A 49 -5.08 13.27 -1.03
CA ASN A 49 -4.89 13.57 0.39
C ASN A 49 -4.46 12.33 1.21
N SER A 50 -3.34 11.72 0.87
CA SER A 50 -2.90 10.43 1.38
C SER A 50 -1.38 10.34 1.37
N GLU A 51 -0.81 10.06 2.53
CA GLU A 51 0.63 9.91 2.77
C GLU A 51 1.23 8.64 2.13
N TRP A 52 0.37 7.71 1.70
CA TRP A 52 0.76 6.45 1.10
C TRP A 52 1.23 6.62 -0.35
N PHE A 53 0.79 7.66 -1.05
CA PHE A 53 1.25 7.93 -2.42
C PHE A 53 2.54 8.75 -2.37
N THR A 54 3.63 8.17 -2.87
CA THR A 54 4.95 8.85 -2.86
C THR A 54 5.30 9.51 -4.19
N ASP A 55 4.58 9.14 -5.25
CA ASP A 55 4.84 9.55 -6.62
C ASP A 55 3.52 9.91 -7.31
N GLU A 56 3.60 10.60 -8.45
CA GLU A 56 2.42 10.92 -9.24
C GLU A 56 1.73 9.66 -9.80
N ILE A 57 0.40 9.72 -9.86
CA ILE A 57 -0.44 8.67 -10.40
C ILE A 57 -0.61 8.97 -11.89
N THR A 58 0.08 8.21 -12.73
CA THR A 58 0.02 8.39 -14.19
C THR A 58 -0.89 7.34 -14.81
N ARG A 59 -1.80 7.75 -15.69
CA ARG A 59 -2.58 6.81 -16.50
C ARG A 59 -2.01 6.72 -17.91
N ALA A 60 -1.51 5.55 -18.31
CA ALA A 60 -1.09 5.31 -19.69
C ALA A 60 -2.08 4.34 -20.37
N GLY A 61 -2.94 4.88 -21.24
CA GLY A 61 -4.00 4.12 -21.90
C GLY A 61 -4.97 3.50 -20.90
N ASP A 62 -5.04 2.17 -20.91
CA ASP A 62 -5.88 1.36 -20.02
C ASP A 62 -5.18 0.93 -18.72
N THR A 63 -3.92 1.36 -18.51
CA THR A 63 -3.15 1.04 -17.31
C THR A 63 -2.92 2.26 -16.44
N LEU A 64 -3.36 2.19 -15.19
CA LEU A 64 -3.08 3.17 -14.16
C LEU A 64 -1.79 2.78 -13.43
N PHE A 65 -0.78 3.64 -13.43
CA PHE A 65 0.46 3.47 -12.69
C PHE A 65 0.37 4.29 -11.40
N VAL A 66 0.52 3.60 -10.27
CA VAL A 66 0.55 4.23 -8.94
C VAL A 66 1.80 3.75 -8.21
N THR A 67 2.37 4.62 -7.38
CA THR A 67 3.48 4.25 -6.50
C THR A 67 3.04 4.43 -5.05
N LEU A 68 2.96 3.31 -4.34
CA LEU A 68 2.58 3.28 -2.93
C LEU A 68 3.80 3.05 -2.05
N ARG A 69 3.83 3.76 -0.92
CA ARG A 69 4.79 3.55 0.15
C ARG A 69 4.53 2.21 0.82
N LEU A 70 5.58 1.40 0.94
CA LEU A 70 5.55 0.15 1.66
C LEU A 70 6.41 0.29 2.92
N PRO A 71 5.80 0.49 4.11
CA PRO A 71 6.56 0.57 5.34
C PRO A 71 7.15 -0.81 5.67
N TYR A 72 8.43 -0.83 6.07
CA TYR A 72 9.12 -2.03 6.50
C TYR A 72 9.83 -1.83 7.84
N GLY A 73 9.88 -2.92 8.63
CA GLY A 73 10.47 -2.96 9.96
C GLY A 73 12.00 -3.06 9.96
N LEU A 74 12.59 -3.43 11.11
CA LEU A 74 14.05 -3.50 11.30
C LEU A 74 14.78 -4.44 10.34
N ASN A 75 14.11 -5.45 9.80
CA ASN A 75 14.73 -6.49 8.97
C ASN A 75 13.82 -6.91 7.80
N PRO A 76 13.73 -6.11 6.72
CA PRO A 76 12.93 -6.47 5.55
C PRO A 76 13.54 -7.69 4.83
N SER A 77 12.70 -8.61 4.37
CA SER A 77 13.10 -9.64 3.40
C SER A 77 13.35 -9.00 2.03
N ASP A 78 14.10 -9.68 1.16
CA ASP A 78 14.37 -9.23 -0.22
C ASP A 78 13.09 -8.92 -1.01
N ALA A 79 12.00 -9.64 -0.73
CA ALA A 79 10.69 -9.40 -1.35
C ALA A 79 10.05 -8.05 -0.97
N VAL A 80 10.41 -7.50 0.19
CA VAL A 80 9.96 -6.19 0.68
C VAL A 80 10.97 -5.10 0.33
N ALA A 81 12.26 -5.41 0.36
CA ALA A 81 13.33 -4.49 -0.04
C ALA A 81 13.35 -4.25 -1.56
N PHE A 82 12.97 -5.24 -2.36
CA PHE A 82 12.87 -5.18 -3.83
C PHE A 82 11.53 -5.74 -4.31
N PRO A 83 10.42 -5.04 -4.05
CA PRO A 83 9.10 -5.52 -4.40
C PRO A 83 8.84 -5.43 -5.90
N ASP A 84 8.30 -6.50 -6.49
CA ASP A 84 7.87 -6.50 -7.88
C ASP A 84 6.56 -5.70 -8.03
N PRO A 85 6.37 -4.92 -9.11
CA PRO A 85 5.15 -4.17 -9.34
C PRO A 85 3.92 -5.09 -9.44
N ILE A 86 2.92 -4.84 -8.59
CA ILE A 86 1.69 -5.63 -8.54
C ILE A 86 0.74 -5.19 -9.66
N ARG A 87 0.40 -6.13 -10.53
CA ARG A 87 -0.55 -5.91 -11.62
C ARG A 87 -1.94 -6.40 -11.24
N VAL A 88 -2.86 -5.47 -11.05
CA VAL A 88 -4.25 -5.76 -10.76
C VAL A 88 -5.08 -5.71 -12.04
N THR A 89 -5.59 -6.86 -12.46
CA THR A 89 -6.45 -7.02 -13.64
C THR A 89 -7.94 -7.11 -13.29
N LYS A 90 -8.27 -7.47 -12.05
CA LYS A 90 -9.64 -7.63 -11.56
C LYS A 90 -9.80 -6.94 -10.21
N ALA A 91 -10.96 -6.30 -10.00
CA ALA A 91 -11.33 -5.72 -8.72
C ALA A 91 -11.17 -6.74 -7.58
N GLY A 92 -10.51 -6.33 -6.51
CA GLY A 92 -10.22 -7.18 -5.36
C GLY A 92 -9.18 -6.59 -4.42
N THR A 93 -9.00 -7.27 -3.29
CA THR A 93 -7.98 -6.96 -2.30
C THR A 93 -6.60 -7.24 -2.89
N VAL A 94 -5.73 -6.24 -2.82
CA VAL A 94 -4.35 -6.32 -3.27
C VAL A 94 -3.53 -6.87 -2.11
N LYS A 95 -2.94 -8.05 -2.30
CA LYS A 95 -1.99 -8.61 -1.33
C LYS A 95 -0.66 -7.91 -1.50
N LEU A 96 -0.34 -7.02 -0.57
CA LEU A 96 0.99 -6.41 -0.49
C LEU A 96 2.00 -7.44 0.02
N PRO A 97 3.25 -7.45 -0.49
CA PRO A 97 4.35 -8.19 0.11
C PRO A 97 4.71 -7.48 1.43
N LEU A 98 4.27 -8.06 2.54
CA LEU A 98 4.60 -7.60 3.87
C LEU A 98 5.44 -8.69 4.51
N ASP A 99 6.62 -8.36 5.00
CA ASP A 99 7.15 -9.12 6.12
C ASP A 99 6.15 -8.87 7.25
N ALA A 100 5.64 -9.94 7.86
CA ALA A 100 5.02 -9.80 9.15
C ALA A 100 6.09 -9.17 10.06
N GLY A 101 6.06 -7.84 10.21
CA GLY A 101 6.71 -7.19 11.34
C GLY A 101 6.27 -7.95 12.59
N PRO A 102 7.16 -8.09 13.60
CA PRO A 102 6.93 -9.00 14.72
C PRO A 102 5.49 -8.82 15.16
N ASP A 103 4.71 -9.88 14.97
CA ASP A 103 3.30 -9.89 15.28
C ASP A 103 3.18 -9.32 16.70
N LEU A 104 2.59 -8.13 16.84
CA LEU A 104 2.53 -7.50 18.16
C LEU A 104 1.64 -8.34 19.12
N ALA A 105 0.97 -9.39 18.62
CA ALA A 105 0.31 -10.41 19.42
C ALA A 105 1.28 -11.50 19.95
N GLU A 106 2.52 -11.56 19.46
CA GLU A 106 3.61 -12.41 19.99
C GLU A 106 4.56 -11.67 20.96
N LEU A 107 4.31 -10.40 21.28
CA LEU A 107 5.10 -9.69 22.29
C LEU A 107 4.76 -10.21 23.70
N PRO A 108 5.68 -10.91 24.40
CA PRO A 108 5.39 -11.50 25.72
C PRO A 108 5.13 -10.45 26.81
N TRP A 109 5.39 -9.16 26.55
CA TRP A 109 5.13 -8.08 27.49
C TRP A 109 3.70 -7.50 27.39
N ALA A 110 2.99 -7.72 26.27
CA ALA A 110 1.61 -7.24 26.10
C ALA A 110 0.59 -8.10 26.90
N ALA A 111 0.90 -9.37 27.14
CA ALA A 111 0.10 -10.25 27.99
C ALA A 111 0.33 -10.03 29.50
N ALA A 112 1.38 -9.31 29.89
CA ALA A 112 1.86 -9.24 31.28
C ALA A 112 1.22 -8.13 32.14
N SER A 113 0.19 -7.42 31.68
CA SER A 113 -0.50 -6.38 32.48
C SER A 113 -1.95 -6.68 32.85
N VAL A 114 -2.42 -7.90 32.65
CA VAL A 114 -3.73 -8.36 33.16
C VAL A 114 -3.59 -9.55 34.10
N GLU A 115 -2.69 -9.46 35.08
CA GLU A 115 -2.85 -10.24 36.31
C GLU A 115 -2.16 -9.55 37.49
N ALA A 116 -2.97 -8.92 38.35
CA ALA A 116 -2.68 -8.89 39.78
C ALA A 116 -4.01 -8.72 40.56
N PRO A 117 -4.24 -9.53 41.61
CA PRO A 117 -5.46 -9.60 42.41
C PRO A 117 -5.67 -8.43 43.37
#